data_AF-R0G6S2-F1
#
_entry.id   AF-R0G6S2-F1
#
_cell.length_a   1.000
_cell.length_b   1.000
_cell.length_c   1.000
_cell.angle_alpha   90.00
_cell.angle_beta   90.00
_cell.angle_gamma   90.00
#
_symmetry.space_group_name_H-M   'P 1'
#
loop_
_entity.id
_entity.type
_entity.pdbx_description
1 polymer ?
#
loop_
_entity_poly.entity_id
_entity_poly.type
_entity_poly.pdbx_seq_one_letter_code
_entity_poly.pdbx_strand_id
1 'polypeptide(L)'
;MPSNRRITKFFKPSSDAPSSSSQPPPCSPSPDVSADWDKFLPPRGFATDRYPDARLNVYSRPDILTVICDVLRGSKELDKILLSPLGSLFRLRISECPISGKLIHALLCRQLLSKKKYEMWTVFGGYPMRFSLFEFGAVTGLSCGEFPEDYDPESTYEDADECYELIGADRKSTLADLAKTFEDPLTTDPEKKLRLALLLIVDGVLIASSQTHRPTPRYVGMLHDIDSFLDFP
;
A
#
# COMPACT_ATOMS: atom_id res chain seq x y z
N MET A 1 -18.50 -31.23 3.41
CA MET A 1 -18.93 -30.27 2.37
C MET A 1 -20.00 -29.34 2.95
N PRO A 2 -19.63 -28.25 3.64
CA PRO A 2 -20.61 -27.30 4.16
C PRO A 2 -20.97 -26.26 3.10
N SER A 3 -22.27 -26.12 2.87
CA SER A 3 -22.90 -25.22 1.89
C SER A 3 -22.76 -23.75 2.28
N ASN A 4 -22.24 -22.93 1.35
CA ASN A 4 -22.16 -21.47 1.46
C ASN A 4 -23.56 -20.85 1.53
N ARG A 5 -24.00 -20.46 2.73
CA ARG A 5 -25.21 -19.63 2.91
C ARG A 5 -24.87 -18.16 2.65
N ARG A 6 -25.23 -17.69 1.46
CA ARG A 6 -25.20 -16.28 1.04
C ARG A 6 -26.19 -15.48 1.90
N ILE A 7 -25.71 -14.55 2.72
CA ILE A 7 -26.55 -13.61 3.47
C ILE A 7 -26.99 -12.50 2.51
N THR A 8 -28.13 -12.69 1.86
CA THR A 8 -28.87 -11.63 1.17
C THR A 8 -30.22 -11.46 1.87
N LYS A 9 -30.26 -10.66 2.94
CA LYS A 9 -31.50 -10.34 3.67
C LYS A 9 -31.64 -8.85 4.00
N PHE A 10 -31.24 -7.95 3.10
CA PHE A 10 -31.51 -6.53 3.28
C PHE A 10 -32.33 -5.84 2.19
N PHE A 11 -32.73 -6.54 1.14
CA PHE A 11 -33.74 -6.01 0.22
C PHE A 11 -34.65 -7.13 -0.27
N LYS A 12 -35.90 -7.13 0.22
CA LYS A 12 -37.01 -7.80 -0.46
C LYS A 12 -38.17 -6.80 -0.46
N PRO A 13 -38.64 -6.32 -1.62
CA PRO A 13 -39.84 -5.50 -1.69
C PRO A 13 -41.05 -6.39 -1.35
N SER A 14 -41.94 -5.93 -0.48
CA SER A 14 -43.25 -6.57 -0.31
C SER A 14 -44.14 -6.20 -1.48
N SER A 15 -44.68 -7.19 -2.20
CA SER A 15 -45.85 -7.00 -3.04
C SER A 15 -47.08 -6.92 -2.15
N ASP A 16 -47.94 -5.94 -2.41
CA ASP A 16 -49.33 -5.76 -1.95
C ASP A 16 -49.56 -4.47 -1.13
N ALA A 17 -49.75 -3.36 -1.86
CA ALA A 17 -50.53 -2.21 -1.40
C ALA A 17 -51.18 -1.52 -2.63
N PRO A 18 -52.45 -1.11 -2.57
CA PRO A 18 -53.21 -0.65 -3.74
C PRO A 18 -52.80 0.75 -4.21
N SER A 19 -52.76 0.91 -5.53
CA SER A 19 -52.45 2.15 -6.24
C SER A 19 -53.44 3.28 -5.91
N SER A 20 -52.96 4.36 -5.28
CA SER A 20 -53.66 5.64 -5.22
C SER A 20 -52.93 6.67 -6.06
N SER A 21 -53.58 7.13 -7.13
CA SER A 21 -53.08 8.15 -8.04
C SER A 21 -53.21 9.55 -7.42
N SER A 22 -52.07 10.14 -7.08
CA SER A 22 -51.95 11.60 -6.97
C SER A 22 -50.52 11.98 -7.36
N GLN A 23 -50.37 12.62 -8.53
CA GLN A 23 -49.09 13.16 -8.97
C GLN A 23 -48.63 14.24 -7.97
N PRO A 24 -47.40 14.19 -7.45
CA PRO A 24 -46.82 15.35 -6.77
C PRO A 24 -46.54 16.45 -7.81
N PRO A 25 -46.54 17.74 -7.41
CA PRO A 25 -46.22 18.82 -8.33
C PRO A 25 -44.82 18.60 -8.91
N PRO A 26 -44.54 19.06 -10.15
CA PRO A 26 -43.21 18.96 -10.72
C PRO A 26 -42.26 19.79 -9.85
N CYS A 27 -41.44 19.12 -9.03
CA CYS A 27 -40.25 19.74 -8.46
C CYS A 27 -39.41 20.21 -9.65
N SER A 28 -39.33 21.53 -9.80
CA SER A 28 -38.36 22.17 -10.66
C SER A 28 -36.99 21.57 -10.34
N PRO A 29 -36.16 21.20 -11.32
CA PRO A 29 -34.80 20.80 -11.03
C PRO A 29 -34.14 22.00 -10.36
N SER A 30 -33.88 21.91 -9.06
CA SER A 30 -32.91 22.78 -8.41
C SER A 30 -31.66 22.73 -9.28
N PRO A 31 -31.12 23.87 -9.74
CA PRO A 31 -29.91 23.86 -10.54
C PRO A 31 -28.89 23.04 -9.77
N ASP A 32 -28.36 22.02 -10.42
CA ASP A 32 -27.39 21.12 -9.83
C ASP A 32 -26.12 21.93 -9.55
N VAL A 33 -26.06 22.52 -8.35
CA VAL A 33 -24.93 23.36 -7.90
C VAL A 33 -23.64 22.53 -7.89
N SER A 34 -23.72 21.20 -7.98
CA SER A 34 -22.56 20.31 -8.11
C SER A 34 -21.89 20.36 -9.48
N ALA A 35 -22.61 20.78 -10.54
CA ALA A 35 -22.09 20.72 -11.92
C ALA A 35 -21.08 21.83 -12.25
N ASP A 36 -21.09 22.96 -11.53
CA ASP A 36 -20.24 24.10 -11.90
C ASP A 36 -18.81 23.98 -11.34
N TRP A 37 -18.62 23.27 -10.22
CA TRP A 37 -17.31 23.03 -9.62
C TRP A 37 -16.40 22.19 -10.52
N ASP A 38 -16.98 21.26 -11.29
CA ASP A 38 -16.24 20.36 -12.19
C ASP A 38 -15.47 21.15 -13.27
N LYS A 39 -15.95 22.34 -13.65
CA LYS A 39 -15.28 23.21 -14.63
C LYS A 39 -14.01 23.87 -14.09
N PHE A 40 -13.91 24.02 -12.76
CA PHE A 40 -12.75 24.62 -12.09
C PHE A 40 -11.72 23.57 -11.64
N LEU A 41 -12.05 22.29 -11.78
CA LEU A 41 -11.12 21.22 -11.47
C LEU A 41 -10.16 20.98 -12.66
N PRO A 42 -8.92 20.55 -12.38
CA PRO A 42 -8.04 20.03 -13.40
C PRO A 42 -8.71 18.88 -14.19
N PRO A 43 -8.26 18.60 -15.42
CA PRO A 43 -8.79 17.48 -16.21
C PRO A 43 -8.69 16.15 -15.44
N ARG A 44 -9.66 15.25 -15.64
CA ARG A 44 -9.67 13.93 -14.99
C ARG A 44 -8.89 12.91 -15.82
N GLY A 45 -8.32 11.90 -15.16
CA GLY A 45 -7.72 10.74 -15.84
C GLY A 45 -8.76 9.86 -16.53
N PHE A 46 -9.98 9.81 -16.00
CA PHE A 46 -11.13 9.12 -16.58
C PHE A 46 -12.33 10.07 -16.68
N ALA A 47 -13.15 9.90 -17.71
CA ALA A 47 -14.38 10.67 -17.83
C ALA A 47 -15.35 10.36 -16.67
N THR A 48 -16.13 11.35 -16.27
CA THR A 48 -17.16 11.21 -15.22
C THR A 48 -18.10 10.06 -15.56
N ASP A 49 -18.36 9.20 -14.58
CA ASP A 49 -19.17 7.97 -14.70
C ASP A 49 -18.68 6.95 -15.76
N ARG A 50 -17.42 7.06 -16.21
CA ARG A 50 -16.78 6.15 -17.16
C ARG A 50 -15.54 5.54 -16.54
N TYR A 51 -15.74 4.53 -15.71
CA TYR A 51 -14.66 3.86 -15.00
C TYR A 51 -14.23 2.57 -15.71
N PRO A 52 -12.93 2.25 -15.72
CA PRO A 52 -12.45 0.97 -16.23
C PRO A 52 -13.03 -0.17 -15.41
N ASP A 53 -13.37 -1.28 -16.09
CA ASP A 53 -13.65 -2.55 -15.44
C ASP A 53 -12.32 -3.27 -15.18
N ALA A 54 -11.60 -2.80 -14.16
CA ALA A 54 -10.27 -3.29 -13.80
C ALA A 54 -10.24 -3.78 -12.36
N ARG A 55 -9.47 -4.84 -12.12
CA ARG A 55 -9.22 -5.35 -10.78
C ARG A 55 -7.94 -4.72 -10.23
N LEU A 56 -8.01 -4.21 -9.01
CA LEU A 56 -6.82 -3.82 -8.26
C LEU A 56 -6.13 -5.07 -7.72
N ASN A 57 -4.84 -5.17 -8.03
CA ASN A 57 -3.95 -6.12 -7.41
C ASN A 57 -3.23 -5.41 -6.26
N VAL A 58 -3.44 -5.90 -5.04
CA VAL A 58 -2.74 -5.42 -3.84
C VAL A 58 -1.84 -6.55 -3.40
N TYR A 59 -0.52 -6.33 -3.49
CA TYR A 59 0.47 -7.33 -3.12
C TYR A 59 1.16 -7.03 -1.78
N SER A 60 0.94 -5.83 -1.21
CA SER A 60 1.41 -5.49 0.12
C SER A 60 0.86 -6.47 1.15
N ARG A 61 1.76 -7.03 1.96
CA ARG A 61 1.48 -8.03 2.99
C ARG A 61 1.84 -7.49 4.37
N PRO A 62 0.98 -6.67 4.98
CA PRO A 62 1.29 -6.02 6.24
C PRO A 62 1.31 -6.99 7.44
N ASP A 63 0.82 -8.22 7.26
CA ASP A 63 0.97 -9.35 8.19
C ASP A 63 2.43 -9.74 8.43
N ILE A 64 3.33 -9.42 7.49
CA ILE A 64 4.79 -9.58 7.67
C ILE A 64 5.28 -8.85 8.94
N LEU A 65 4.72 -7.68 9.26
CA LEU A 65 5.12 -6.93 10.47
C LEU A 65 4.81 -7.74 11.75
N THR A 66 3.68 -8.44 11.78
CA THR A 66 3.31 -9.33 12.89
C THR A 66 4.30 -10.48 13.02
N VAL A 67 4.66 -11.11 11.89
CA VAL A 67 5.65 -12.20 11.87
C VAL A 67 7.01 -11.72 12.38
N ILE A 68 7.46 -10.53 11.98
CA ILE A 68 8.71 -9.93 12.45
C ILE A 68 8.67 -9.72 13.97
N CYS A 69 7.57 -9.19 14.52
CA CYS A 69 7.42 -9.03 15.97
C CYS A 69 7.48 -10.36 16.72
N ASP A 70 6.92 -11.43 16.15
CA ASP A 70 6.91 -12.74 16.79
C ASP A 70 8.28 -13.43 16.74
N VAL A 71 8.96 -13.38 15.58
CA VAL A 71 10.27 -14.03 15.39
C VAL A 71 11.39 -13.30 16.14
N LEU A 72 11.36 -11.97 16.21
CA LEU A 72 12.39 -11.15 16.87
C LEU A 72 11.99 -10.72 18.28
N ARG A 73 10.98 -11.38 18.88
CA ARG A 73 10.46 -10.98 20.19
C ARG A 73 11.55 -10.96 21.26
N GLY A 74 11.74 -9.79 21.88
CA GLY A 74 12.72 -9.59 22.95
C GLY A 74 14.17 -9.54 22.48
N SER A 75 14.40 -9.38 21.17
CA SER A 75 15.73 -9.27 20.58
C SER A 75 16.13 -7.80 20.37
N LYS A 76 17.44 -7.55 20.31
CA LYS A 76 17.98 -6.19 20.05
C LYS A 76 17.68 -5.73 18.62
N GLU A 77 17.53 -6.67 17.70
CA GLU A 77 17.21 -6.42 16.30
C GLU A 77 15.80 -5.82 16.18
N LEU A 78 14.84 -6.35 16.94
CA LEU A 78 13.49 -5.76 17.01
C LEU A 78 13.55 -4.35 17.59
N ASP A 79 14.28 -4.15 18.69
CA ASP A 79 14.44 -2.82 19.30
C ASP A 79 15.05 -1.82 18.29
N LYS A 80 16.06 -2.24 17.51
CA LYS A 80 16.66 -1.42 16.46
C LYS A 80 15.65 -1.02 15.39
N ILE A 81 14.80 -1.95 14.92
CA ILE A 81 13.73 -1.65 13.96
C ILE A 81 12.71 -0.68 14.57
N LEU A 82 12.25 -0.93 15.80
CA LEU A 82 11.22 -0.12 16.46
C LEU A 82 11.67 1.31 16.82
N LEU A 83 12.98 1.51 17.04
CA LEU A 83 13.57 2.83 17.30
C LEU A 83 13.91 3.60 16.02
N SER A 84 13.92 2.94 14.86
CA SER A 84 14.14 3.56 13.54
C SER A 84 12.87 4.21 12.97
N PRO A 85 12.96 4.93 11.83
CA PRO A 85 11.79 5.44 11.11
C PRO A 85 10.79 4.35 10.67
N LEU A 86 11.22 3.08 10.56
CA LEU A 86 10.31 1.96 10.25
C LEU A 86 9.42 1.57 11.44
N GLY A 87 9.78 1.98 12.66
CA GLY A 87 9.08 1.62 13.88
C GLY A 87 7.63 2.11 13.94
N SER A 88 7.32 3.23 13.28
CA SER A 88 5.95 3.75 13.16
C SER A 88 5.02 2.83 12.36
N LEU A 89 5.55 2.01 11.45
CA LEU A 89 4.74 1.02 10.71
C LEU A 89 4.11 0.00 11.66
N PHE A 90 4.79 -0.35 12.75
CA PHE A 90 4.30 -1.28 13.77
C PHE A 90 3.22 -0.67 14.69
N ARG A 91 3.03 0.65 14.64
CA ARG A 91 1.96 1.36 15.35
C ARG A 91 0.68 1.44 14.53
N LEU A 92 0.75 1.14 13.23
CA LEU A 92 -0.43 1.08 12.37
C LEU A 92 -1.30 -0.09 12.82
N ARG A 93 -2.57 0.20 13.14
CA ARG A 93 -3.57 -0.81 13.50
C ARG A 93 -4.06 -1.52 12.24
N ILE A 94 -3.17 -2.25 11.57
CA ILE A 94 -3.40 -2.91 10.29
C ILE A 94 -4.62 -3.85 10.37
N SER A 95 -4.77 -4.58 11.49
CA SER A 95 -5.92 -5.46 11.75
C SER A 95 -7.26 -4.71 11.80
N GLU A 96 -7.25 -3.41 12.08
CA GLU A 96 -8.42 -2.55 12.14
C GLU A 96 -8.64 -1.73 10.86
N CYS A 97 -7.70 -1.79 9.92
CA CYS A 97 -7.72 -1.06 8.66
C CYS A 97 -7.85 -2.03 7.47
N PRO A 98 -9.01 -2.70 7.29
CA PRO A 98 -9.19 -3.61 6.17
C PRO A 98 -9.07 -2.85 4.84
N ILE A 99 -8.28 -3.40 3.93
CA ILE A 99 -8.06 -2.81 2.60
C ILE A 99 -9.34 -2.93 1.77
N SER A 100 -10.01 -1.80 1.53
CA SER A 100 -11.17 -1.74 0.64
C SER A 100 -10.71 -1.48 -0.79
N GLY A 101 -10.54 -2.56 -1.57
CA GLY A 101 -10.20 -2.45 -2.99
C GLY A 101 -11.25 -1.64 -3.79
N LYS A 102 -12.52 -1.67 -3.39
CA LYS A 102 -13.56 -0.84 -4.02
C LYS A 102 -13.36 0.64 -3.75
N LEU A 103 -12.98 1.02 -2.52
CA LEU A 103 -12.70 2.40 -2.16
C LEU A 103 -11.46 2.90 -2.90
N ILE A 104 -10.37 2.13 -2.86
CA ILE A 104 -9.13 2.49 -3.56
C ILE A 104 -9.41 2.64 -5.06
N HIS A 105 -10.14 1.69 -5.67
CA HIS A 105 -10.52 1.77 -7.08
C HIS A 105 -11.36 3.02 -7.37
N ALA A 106 -12.32 3.34 -6.51
CA ALA A 106 -13.14 4.54 -6.63
C ALA A 106 -12.33 5.84 -6.55
N LEU A 107 -11.30 5.90 -5.69
CA LEU A 107 -10.40 7.04 -5.56
C LEU A 107 -9.47 7.16 -6.78
N LEU A 108 -8.88 6.06 -7.24
CA LEU A 108 -8.01 6.03 -8.42
C LEU A 108 -8.77 6.43 -9.70
N CYS A 109 -9.99 5.94 -9.87
CA CYS A 109 -10.81 6.26 -11.04
C CYS A 109 -11.30 7.72 -11.09
N ARG A 110 -11.28 8.43 -9.95
CA ARG A 110 -11.69 9.84 -9.84
C ARG A 110 -10.48 10.77 -9.77
N GLN A 111 -9.30 10.31 -10.18
CA GLN A 111 -8.10 11.11 -10.16
C GLN A 111 -8.18 12.32 -11.09
N LEU A 112 -7.63 13.42 -10.60
CA LEU A 112 -7.37 14.66 -11.33
C LEU A 112 -5.92 14.63 -11.82
N LEU A 113 -5.70 15.03 -13.07
CA LEU A 113 -4.36 15.15 -13.65
C LEU A 113 -3.62 16.29 -12.97
N SER A 114 -2.41 15.99 -12.47
CA SER A 114 -1.51 16.93 -11.83
C SER A 114 -0.12 16.81 -12.46
N LYS A 115 0.59 17.94 -12.58
CA LYS A 115 2.00 17.96 -12.98
C LYS A 115 2.95 17.65 -11.81
N LYS A 116 2.43 17.55 -10.58
CA LYS A 116 3.23 17.32 -9.39
C LYS A 116 3.41 15.82 -9.17
N LYS A 117 4.65 15.34 -9.32
CA LYS A 117 5.04 13.92 -9.30
C LYS A 117 4.57 13.16 -8.06
N TYR A 118 4.62 13.82 -6.90
CA TYR A 118 4.37 13.21 -5.59
C TYR A 118 3.01 13.56 -5.00
N GLU A 119 2.06 14.04 -5.81
CA GLU A 119 0.71 14.35 -5.37
C GLU A 119 -0.32 13.58 -6.21
N MET A 120 -1.14 12.78 -5.53
CA MET A 120 -2.34 12.20 -6.08
C MET A 120 -3.53 13.07 -5.70
N TRP A 121 -4.26 13.53 -6.71
CA TRP A 121 -5.49 14.29 -6.52
C TRP A 121 -6.67 13.44 -6.96
N THR A 122 -7.72 13.38 -6.15
CA THR A 122 -8.95 12.64 -6.45
C THR A 122 -10.18 13.43 -6.04
N VAL A 123 -11.29 13.27 -6.74
CA VAL A 123 -12.55 13.92 -6.35
C VAL A 123 -13.35 13.00 -5.44
N PHE A 124 -13.66 13.50 -4.24
CA PHE A 124 -14.44 12.80 -3.24
C PHE A 124 -15.56 13.71 -2.71
N GLY A 125 -16.82 13.27 -2.79
CA GLY A 125 -17.97 14.07 -2.37
C GLY A 125 -18.14 15.40 -3.12
N GLY A 126 -17.62 15.51 -4.34
CA GLY A 126 -17.61 16.75 -5.13
C GLY A 126 -16.41 17.67 -4.87
N TYR A 127 -15.55 17.34 -3.90
CA TYR A 127 -14.39 18.16 -3.53
C TYR A 127 -13.08 17.49 -3.95
N PRO A 128 -12.06 18.28 -4.36
CA PRO A 128 -10.73 17.74 -4.59
C PRO A 128 -10.08 17.36 -3.26
N MET A 129 -9.62 16.11 -3.18
CA MET A 129 -8.84 15.56 -2.09
C MET A 129 -7.42 15.29 -2.59
N ARG A 130 -6.42 15.73 -1.82
CA ARG A 130 -5.00 15.49 -2.10
C ARG A 130 -4.47 14.43 -1.15
N PHE A 131 -3.73 13.48 -1.70
CA PHE A 131 -2.83 12.59 -0.97
C PHE A 131 -1.44 12.71 -1.59
N SER A 132 -0.46 13.17 -0.83
CA SER A 132 0.90 13.37 -1.32
C SER A 132 1.91 12.61 -0.49
N LEU A 133 3.18 12.70 -0.91
CA LEU A 133 4.30 12.20 -0.15
C LEU A 133 4.37 12.77 1.28
N PHE A 134 3.87 14.00 1.51
CA PHE A 134 3.77 14.56 2.86
C PHE A 134 2.78 13.77 3.74
N GLU A 135 1.56 13.50 3.25
CA GLU A 135 0.60 12.69 4.01
C GLU A 135 1.08 11.25 4.16
N PHE A 136 1.78 10.71 3.16
CA PHE A 136 2.42 9.39 3.26
C PHE A 136 3.43 9.35 4.41
N GLY A 137 4.41 10.26 4.44
CA GLY A 137 5.40 10.34 5.52
C GLY A 137 4.78 10.62 6.88
N ALA A 138 3.73 11.45 6.95
CA ALA A 138 3.01 11.70 8.19
C ALA A 138 2.29 10.47 8.75
N VAL A 139 1.78 9.59 7.88
CA VAL A 139 1.10 8.34 8.29
C VAL A 139 2.09 7.22 8.58
N THR A 140 3.10 7.05 7.72
CA THR A 140 4.06 5.94 7.85
C THR A 140 5.19 6.24 8.83
N GLY A 141 5.46 7.52 9.11
CA GLY A 141 6.61 8.01 9.87
C GLY A 141 7.95 7.85 9.16
N LEU A 142 7.95 7.44 7.89
CA LEU A 142 9.15 7.34 7.08
C LEU A 142 9.69 8.72 6.76
N SER A 143 11.02 8.82 6.67
CA SER A 143 11.65 9.95 5.99
C SER A 143 11.15 9.97 4.55
N CYS A 144 10.84 11.15 4.05
CA CYS A 144 10.35 11.38 2.68
C CYS A 144 11.02 12.64 2.12
N GLY A 145 12.31 12.79 2.44
CA GLY A 145 13.13 13.92 2.06
C GLY A 145 13.60 13.85 0.61
N GLU A 146 14.47 14.78 0.24
CA GLU A 146 15.18 14.68 -1.03
C GLU A 146 16.23 13.57 -0.94
N PHE A 147 16.43 12.85 -2.04
CA PHE A 147 17.52 11.88 -2.12
C PHE A 147 18.88 12.59 -2.04
N PRO A 148 19.92 11.90 -1.55
CA PRO A 148 21.30 12.37 -1.66
C PRO A 148 21.67 12.74 -3.11
N GLU A 149 22.56 13.71 -3.31
CA GLU A 149 22.93 14.23 -4.65
C GLU A 149 23.51 13.15 -5.58
N ASP A 150 24.15 12.13 -5.01
CA ASP A 150 24.78 11.00 -5.70
C ASP A 150 23.83 9.81 -5.93
N TYR A 151 22.59 9.90 -5.44
CA TYR A 151 21.61 8.83 -5.58
C TYR A 151 20.73 9.01 -6.83
N ASP A 152 20.82 8.07 -7.76
CA ASP A 152 19.92 7.99 -8.90
C ASP A 152 18.82 6.93 -8.65
N PRO A 153 17.53 7.32 -8.51
CA PRO A 153 16.44 6.36 -8.32
C PRO A 153 16.25 5.41 -9.51
N GLU A 154 16.73 5.74 -10.71
CA GLU A 154 16.56 4.93 -11.92
C GLU A 154 17.80 4.09 -12.28
N SER A 155 18.88 4.18 -11.49
CA SER A 155 20.10 3.41 -11.74
C SER A 155 19.83 1.91 -11.59
N THR A 156 20.30 1.11 -12.55
CA THR A 156 20.32 -0.34 -12.43
C THR A 156 21.43 -0.78 -11.48
N TYR A 157 21.05 -1.48 -10.41
CA TYR A 157 22.01 -2.12 -9.50
C TYR A 157 22.60 -3.35 -10.19
N GLU A 158 23.89 -3.29 -10.56
CA GLU A 158 24.57 -4.35 -11.32
C GLU A 158 25.37 -5.33 -10.43
N ASP A 159 25.62 -5.00 -9.15
CA ASP A 159 26.38 -5.87 -8.24
C ASP A 159 25.55 -7.06 -7.76
N ALA A 160 25.60 -8.11 -8.56
CA ALA A 160 24.91 -9.36 -8.31
C ALA A 160 25.60 -10.23 -7.24
N ASP A 161 26.89 -10.00 -6.95
CA ASP A 161 27.66 -10.82 -6.02
C ASP A 161 27.24 -10.59 -4.54
N GLU A 162 26.98 -9.33 -4.17
CA GLU A 162 26.53 -8.94 -2.83
C GLU A 162 25.14 -9.47 -2.49
N CYS A 163 24.28 -9.64 -3.51
CA CYS A 163 22.95 -10.21 -3.32
C CYS A 163 23.00 -11.65 -2.81
N TYR A 164 24.03 -12.42 -3.16
CA TYR A 164 24.10 -13.85 -2.84
C TYR A 164 24.39 -14.14 -1.37
N GLU A 165 25.08 -13.25 -0.66
CA GLU A 165 25.39 -13.46 0.75
C GLU A 165 24.11 -13.46 1.61
N LEU A 166 23.19 -12.53 1.32
CA LEU A 166 21.95 -12.39 2.06
C LEU A 166 20.84 -13.34 1.55
N ILE A 167 20.68 -13.46 0.23
CA ILE A 167 19.58 -14.20 -0.41
C ILE A 167 19.91 -15.69 -0.64
N GLY A 168 21.20 -16.04 -0.59
CA GLY A 168 21.71 -17.34 -0.98
C GLY A 168 21.98 -17.42 -2.48
N ALA A 169 22.66 -18.49 -2.90
CA ALA A 169 23.15 -18.66 -4.28
C ALA A 169 22.06 -18.74 -5.37
N ASP A 170 20.79 -18.92 -5.00
CA ASP A 170 19.69 -18.99 -5.96
C ASP A 170 19.13 -17.60 -6.30
N ARG A 171 19.45 -17.12 -7.51
CA ARG A 171 18.88 -15.86 -8.06
C ARG A 171 17.36 -15.88 -8.24
N LYS A 172 16.71 -17.04 -8.10
CA LYS A 172 15.25 -17.18 -8.20
C LYS A 172 14.56 -17.15 -6.84
N SER A 173 15.29 -17.03 -5.73
CA SER A 173 14.72 -16.94 -4.39
C SER A 173 13.68 -15.83 -4.32
N THR A 174 12.54 -16.17 -3.73
CA THR A 174 11.40 -15.27 -3.57
C THR A 174 11.36 -14.70 -2.16
N LEU A 175 10.61 -13.61 -1.93
CA LEU A 175 10.35 -13.14 -0.56
C LEU A 175 9.74 -14.22 0.34
N ALA A 176 9.01 -15.20 -0.22
CA ALA A 176 8.49 -16.31 0.54
C ALA A 176 9.60 -17.26 1.04
N ASP A 177 10.66 -17.44 0.26
CA ASP A 177 11.80 -18.26 0.66
C ASP A 177 12.68 -17.53 1.69
N LEU A 178 12.80 -16.20 1.56
CA LEU A 178 13.41 -15.36 2.58
C LEU A 178 12.63 -15.39 3.89
N ALA A 179 11.29 -15.32 3.82
CA ALA A 179 10.44 -15.42 5.01
C ALA A 179 10.63 -16.77 5.72
N LYS A 180 10.68 -17.89 4.98
CA LYS A 180 11.00 -19.20 5.56
C LYS A 180 12.37 -19.21 6.23
N THR A 181 13.38 -18.62 5.58
CA THR A 181 14.74 -18.54 6.13
C THR A 181 14.79 -17.70 7.40
N PHE A 182 14.03 -16.61 7.43
CA PHE A 182 13.90 -15.73 8.59
C PHE A 182 13.20 -16.40 9.78
N GLU A 183 12.15 -17.18 9.51
CA GLU A 183 11.40 -17.95 10.50
C GLU A 183 12.12 -19.23 10.96
N ASP A 184 13.11 -19.72 10.21
CA ASP A 184 13.85 -20.94 10.54
C ASP A 184 14.59 -20.80 11.88
N PRO A 185 14.31 -21.67 12.87
CA PRO A 185 15.04 -21.70 14.14
C PRO A 185 16.56 -21.90 13.98
N LEU A 186 17.02 -22.47 12.86
CA LEU A 186 18.43 -22.68 12.56
C LEU A 186 19.14 -21.39 12.11
N THR A 187 18.40 -20.38 11.63
CA THR A 187 18.97 -19.06 11.34
C THR A 187 19.19 -18.34 12.68
N THR A 188 20.39 -18.46 13.23
CA THR A 188 20.73 -17.88 14.55
C THR A 188 21.53 -16.59 14.46
N ASP A 189 22.04 -16.25 13.28
CA ASP A 189 22.77 -15.00 13.05
C ASP A 189 21.84 -13.79 13.20
N PRO A 190 22.04 -12.94 14.23
CA PRO A 190 21.17 -11.80 14.48
C PRO A 190 21.25 -10.75 13.37
N GLU A 191 22.44 -10.55 12.78
CA GLU A 191 22.64 -9.54 11.74
C GLU A 191 21.94 -9.96 10.44
N LYS A 192 22.05 -11.24 10.07
CA LYS A 192 21.28 -11.82 8.97
C LYS A 192 19.77 -11.72 9.22
N LYS A 193 19.30 -12.01 10.43
CA LYS A 193 17.86 -11.86 10.77
C LYS A 193 17.39 -10.41 10.61
N LEU A 194 18.19 -9.44 11.07
CA LEU A 194 17.88 -8.02 10.94
C LEU A 194 17.78 -7.61 9.46
N ARG A 195 18.76 -7.97 8.64
CA ARG A 195 18.74 -7.68 7.19
C ARG A 195 17.53 -8.31 6.49
N LEU A 196 17.21 -9.57 6.79
CA LEU A 196 16.03 -10.23 6.24
C LEU A 196 14.73 -9.54 6.66
N ALA A 197 14.61 -9.14 7.93
CA ALA A 197 13.45 -8.41 8.41
C ALA A 197 13.26 -7.07 7.69
N LEU A 198 14.33 -6.28 7.54
CA LEU A 198 14.29 -4.99 6.83
C LEU A 198 13.90 -5.17 5.36
N LEU A 199 14.46 -6.17 4.69
CA LEU A 199 14.13 -6.49 3.31
C LEU A 199 12.66 -6.92 3.16
N LEU A 200 12.15 -7.75 4.08
CA LEU A 200 10.74 -8.15 4.12
C LEU A 200 9.80 -6.96 4.35
N ILE A 201 10.21 -5.96 5.14
CA ILE A 201 9.44 -4.72 5.32
C ILE A 201 9.39 -3.94 4.01
N VAL A 202 10.54 -3.67 3.38
CA VAL A 202 10.58 -2.84 2.17
C VAL A 202 9.91 -3.53 0.99
N ASP A 203 10.36 -4.73 0.60
CA ASP A 203 9.84 -5.41 -0.59
C ASP A 203 8.48 -6.08 -0.35
N GLY A 204 8.18 -6.48 0.90
CA GLY A 204 6.96 -7.21 1.23
C GLY A 204 5.80 -6.32 1.71
N VAL A 205 6.09 -5.18 2.34
CA VAL A 205 5.06 -4.27 2.88
C VAL A 205 4.98 -2.99 2.08
N LEU A 206 6.10 -2.30 1.84
CA LEU A 206 6.11 -0.96 1.25
C LEU A 206 6.06 -0.97 -0.29
N ILE A 207 6.87 -1.80 -0.94
CA ILE A 207 7.14 -1.77 -2.39
C ILE A 207 6.75 -3.11 -3.04
N ALA A 208 5.71 -3.74 -2.52
CA ALA A 208 5.20 -5.01 -3.05
C ALA A 208 4.52 -4.79 -4.41
N SER A 209 5.28 -4.96 -5.49
CA SER A 209 4.86 -4.67 -6.87
C SER A 209 4.35 -5.90 -7.63
N SER A 210 4.55 -7.11 -7.12
CA SER A 210 4.19 -8.36 -7.80
C SER A 210 3.75 -9.46 -6.84
N GLN A 211 2.97 -10.42 -7.34
CA GLN A 211 2.46 -11.54 -6.54
C GLN A 211 3.59 -12.46 -6.05
N THR A 212 4.52 -12.78 -6.94
CA THR A 212 5.75 -13.53 -6.63
C THR A 212 6.91 -12.57 -6.66
N HIS A 213 7.04 -11.82 -5.57
CA HIS A 213 8.06 -10.80 -5.46
C HIS A 213 9.43 -11.43 -5.18
N ARG A 214 10.43 -10.98 -5.93
CA ARG A 214 11.84 -11.30 -5.68
C ARG A 214 12.46 -10.11 -4.97
N PRO A 215 13.42 -10.35 -4.07
CA PRO A 215 14.19 -9.27 -3.48
C PRO A 215 14.71 -8.33 -4.55
N THR A 216 14.50 -7.03 -4.34
CA THR A 216 15.04 -6.01 -5.22
C THR A 216 16.54 -5.87 -4.95
N PRO A 217 17.43 -6.15 -5.93
CA PRO A 217 18.89 -6.16 -5.71
C PRO A 217 19.42 -4.87 -5.07
N ARG A 218 18.83 -3.73 -5.44
CA ARG A 218 19.14 -2.43 -4.86
C ARG A 218 19.00 -2.40 -3.34
N TYR A 219 17.85 -2.81 -2.81
CA TYR A 219 17.61 -2.74 -1.37
C TYR A 219 18.48 -3.74 -0.62
N VAL A 220 18.84 -4.84 -1.28
CA VAL A 220 19.78 -5.83 -0.73
C VAL A 220 21.17 -5.21 -0.59
N GLY A 221 21.66 -4.51 -1.61
CA GLY A 221 22.93 -3.80 -1.55
C GLY A 221 22.95 -2.70 -0.48
N MET A 222 21.86 -1.93 -0.35
CA MET A 222 21.74 -0.90 0.69
C MET A 222 21.82 -1.48 2.12
N LEU A 223 21.48 -2.76 2.34
CA LEU A 223 21.55 -3.41 3.65
C LEU A 223 22.98 -3.77 4.11
N HIS A 224 24.00 -3.52 3.29
CA HIS A 224 25.39 -3.61 3.75
C HIS A 224 25.65 -2.62 4.88
N ASP A 225 25.14 -1.38 4.74
CA ASP A 225 25.14 -0.36 5.78
C ASP A 225 23.71 -0.16 6.30
N ILE A 226 23.40 -0.86 7.40
CA ILE A 226 22.07 -0.83 8.01
C ILE A 226 21.73 0.57 8.53
N ASP A 227 22.69 1.33 9.03
CA ASP A 227 22.40 2.65 9.60
C ASP A 227 22.08 3.64 8.49
N SER A 228 22.87 3.63 7.41
CA SER A 228 22.56 4.38 6.18
C SER A 228 21.22 3.98 5.56
N PHE A 229 20.90 2.68 5.55
CA PHE A 229 19.60 2.17 5.07
C PHE A 229 18.42 2.73 5.88
N LEU A 230 18.54 2.78 7.21
CA LEU A 230 17.46 3.23 8.10
C LEU A 230 17.27 4.75 8.06
N ASP A 231 18.33 5.51 7.78
CA ASP A 231 18.30 6.97 7.63
C ASP A 231 17.93 7.42 6.20
N PHE A 232 17.78 6.48 5.27
CA PHE A 232 17.48 6.77 3.86
C PHE A 232 16.07 7.39 3.67
N PRO A 233 15.94 8.45 2.84
CA PRO A 233 14.67 9.17 2.60
C PRO A 233 13.69 8.51 1.63
#